data_AF-A0A328VLQ9-F1
#
_entry.id   AF-A0A328VLQ9-F1
#
_cell.length_a   1.000
_cell.length_b   1.000
_cell.length_c   1.000
_cell.angle_alpha   90.00
_cell.angle_beta   90.00
_cell.angle_gamma   90.00
#
_symmetry.space_group_name_H-M   'P 1'
#
loop_
_entity.id
_entity.type
_entity.pdbx_description
1 polymer ?
#
loop_
_entity_poly.entity_id
_entity_poly.type
_entity_poly.pdbx_seq_one_letter_code
_entity_poly.pdbx_strand_id
1 'polypeptide(L)'
;MGSPHPLALNWEELYARLRRLVRRLIARYSVAAWRGQEEDLVEDIVQESVRRFIERQPRVERGEIEPVRSPEHLLFTIACNCCLDLYRRERRLIHTGGEYLPVLRGMEAGEATEQALERVYQQELFTIVAREVEHFPQGQRRALLIDLAELMSFDEEPTALQNAFLEQGIDLSHYRDWPEDRRQHEQRVALRNHAYRRLARLPSIRAYIAGHEH
;
A
#
# COMPACT_ATOMS: atom_id res chain seq x y z
N MET A 1 25.31 4.43 -31.57
CA MET A 1 24.87 5.07 -30.32
C MET A 1 23.86 4.14 -29.68
N GLY A 2 24.29 3.39 -28.66
CA GLY A 2 23.42 2.44 -27.97
C GLY A 2 22.54 3.20 -27.00
N SER A 3 21.22 3.14 -27.20
CA SER A 3 20.25 3.56 -26.20
C SER A 3 20.57 2.83 -24.88
N PRO A 4 20.51 3.51 -23.72
CA PRO A 4 20.65 2.82 -22.45
C PRO A 4 19.51 1.80 -22.37
N HIS A 5 19.86 0.51 -22.38
CA HIS A 5 18.91 -0.55 -22.08
C HIS A 5 18.30 -0.21 -20.71
N PRO A 6 16.96 -0.11 -20.59
CA PRO A 6 16.34 0.16 -19.30
C PRO A 6 16.77 -0.95 -18.37
N LEU A 7 17.40 -0.56 -17.27
CA LEU A 7 17.64 -1.28 -16.01
C LEU A 7 17.32 -2.79 -16.14
N ALA A 8 18.32 -3.65 -16.07
CA ALA A 8 18.11 -5.07 -15.87
C ALA A 8 17.37 -5.26 -14.54
N LEU A 9 16.03 -5.18 -14.61
CA LEU A 9 15.13 -5.33 -13.48
C LEU A 9 15.43 -6.70 -12.92
N ASN A 10 15.78 -6.74 -11.63
CA ASN A 10 15.88 -7.99 -10.91
C ASN A 10 14.46 -8.54 -10.71
N TRP A 11 13.93 -9.16 -11.76
CA TRP A 11 12.56 -9.67 -11.80
C TRP A 11 12.30 -10.69 -10.69
N GLU A 12 13.31 -11.48 -10.30
CA GLU A 12 13.20 -12.43 -9.20
C GLU A 12 12.96 -11.73 -7.87
N GLU A 13 13.75 -10.69 -7.55
CA GLU A 13 13.58 -9.89 -6.35
C GLU A 13 12.26 -9.12 -6.36
N LEU A 14 11.92 -8.50 -7.49
CA LEU A 14 10.70 -7.73 -7.66
C LEU A 14 9.46 -8.63 -7.49
N TYR A 15 9.48 -9.82 -8.09
CA TYR A 15 8.42 -10.81 -7.96
C TYR A 15 8.31 -11.32 -6.52
N ALA A 16 9.44 -11.60 -5.85
CA ALA A 16 9.45 -12.02 -4.45
C ALA A 16 8.87 -10.95 -3.51
N ARG A 17 9.15 -9.67 -3.77
CA ARG A 17 8.61 -8.54 -3.01
C ARG A 17 7.13 -8.30 -3.31
N LEU A 18 6.73 -8.34 -4.57
CA LEU A 18 5.33 -8.25 -5.00
C LEU A 18 4.48 -9.37 -4.36
N ARG A 19 4.97 -10.62 -4.41
CA ARG A 19 4.30 -11.77 -3.78
C ARG A 19 4.13 -11.57 -2.26
N ARG A 20 5.16 -11.06 -1.58
CA ARG A 20 5.12 -10.75 -0.14
C ARG A 20 4.10 -9.67 0.18
N LEU A 21 4.06 -8.61 -0.63
CA LEU A 21 3.07 -7.53 -0.54
C LEU A 21 1.65 -8.07 -0.70
N VAL A 22 1.39 -8.85 -1.74
CA VAL A 22 0.06 -9.41 -2.03
C VAL A 22 -0.41 -10.36 -0.91
N ARG A 23 0.45 -11.25 -0.41
CA ARG A 23 0.15 -12.11 0.75
C ARG A 23 -0.35 -11.31 1.96
N ARG A 24 0.31 -10.18 2.23
CA ARG A 24 -0.05 -9.31 3.35
C ARG A 24 -1.36 -8.58 3.12
N LEU A 25 -1.61 -8.13 1.89
CA LEU A 25 -2.89 -7.50 1.53
C LEU A 25 -4.05 -8.50 1.71
N ILE A 26 -3.90 -9.72 1.22
CA ILE A 26 -4.90 -10.79 1.38
C ILE A 26 -5.16 -11.07 2.87
N ALA A 27 -4.10 -11.26 3.66
CA ALA A 27 -4.22 -11.46 5.10
C ALA A 27 -4.90 -10.27 5.80
N ARG A 28 -4.59 -9.03 5.38
CA ARG A 28 -5.15 -7.79 5.94
C ARG A 28 -6.65 -7.68 5.70
N TYR A 29 -7.14 -8.02 4.51
CA TYR A 29 -8.57 -7.94 4.21
C TYR A 29 -9.39 -9.03 4.91
N SER A 30 -8.77 -10.16 5.29
CA SER A 30 -9.38 -11.20 6.11
C SER A 30 -10.76 -11.65 5.62
N VAL A 31 -10.94 -11.75 4.30
CA VAL A 31 -12.21 -12.16 3.68
C VAL A 31 -12.43 -13.65 3.92
N ALA A 32 -13.59 -14.01 4.49
CA ALA A 32 -13.89 -15.40 4.83
C ALA A 32 -13.88 -16.32 3.61
N ALA A 33 -14.39 -15.86 2.47
CA ALA A 33 -14.43 -16.61 1.22
C ALA A 33 -13.04 -16.92 0.65
N TRP A 34 -11.98 -16.21 1.07
CA TRP A 34 -10.61 -16.43 0.59
C TRP A 34 -9.87 -17.51 1.38
N ARG A 35 -10.46 -18.02 2.48
CA ARG A 35 -9.80 -19.02 3.32
C ARG A 35 -9.57 -20.32 2.56
N GLY A 36 -8.34 -20.79 2.57
CA GLY A 36 -7.90 -21.99 1.83
C GLY A 36 -7.56 -21.73 0.37
N GLN A 37 -7.72 -20.50 -0.13
CA GLN A 37 -7.39 -20.08 -1.50
C GLN A 37 -6.38 -18.93 -1.50
N GLU A 38 -5.75 -18.63 -0.37
CA GLU A 38 -4.92 -17.44 -0.23
C GLU A 38 -3.72 -17.48 -1.18
N GLU A 39 -3.07 -18.63 -1.35
CA GLU A 39 -1.91 -18.74 -2.25
C GLU A 39 -2.29 -18.66 -3.73
N ASP A 40 -3.47 -19.15 -4.11
CA ASP A 40 -3.96 -19.03 -5.49
C ASP A 40 -4.29 -17.56 -5.80
N LEU A 41 -4.96 -16.87 -4.87
CA LEU A 41 -5.23 -15.43 -4.98
C LEU A 41 -3.94 -14.62 -5.04
N VAL A 42 -2.92 -15.01 -4.26
CA VAL A 42 -1.60 -14.37 -4.34
C VAL A 42 -1.03 -14.49 -5.73
N GLU A 43 -1.01 -15.70 -6.28
CA GLU A 43 -0.44 -15.97 -7.59
C GLU A 43 -1.21 -15.23 -8.69
N ASP A 44 -2.54 -15.29 -8.67
CA ASP A 44 -3.41 -14.60 -9.64
C ASP A 44 -3.16 -13.09 -9.66
N ILE A 45 -3.10 -12.45 -8.49
CA ILE A 45 -2.89 -11.01 -8.39
C ILE A 45 -1.47 -10.63 -8.83
N VAL A 46 -0.46 -11.43 -8.47
CA VAL A 46 0.92 -11.21 -8.91
C VAL A 46 1.01 -11.32 -10.44
N GLN A 47 0.46 -12.38 -11.02
CA GLN A 47 0.46 -12.60 -12.46
C GLN A 47 -0.31 -11.51 -13.20
N GLU A 48 -1.48 -11.13 -12.71
CA GLU A 48 -2.29 -10.05 -13.29
C GLU A 48 -1.54 -8.71 -13.23
N SER A 49 -0.80 -8.44 -12.15
CA SER A 49 -0.01 -7.23 -12.00
C SER A 49 1.13 -7.16 -13.01
N VAL A 50 1.87 -8.26 -13.16
CA VAL A 50 2.95 -8.38 -14.15
C VAL A 50 2.39 -8.29 -15.57
N ARG A 51 1.27 -8.96 -15.86
CA ARG A 51 0.59 -8.90 -17.17
C ARG A 51 0.24 -7.47 -17.54
N ARG A 52 -0.45 -6.74 -16.65
CA ARG A 52 -0.83 -5.33 -16.88
C ARG A 52 0.38 -4.42 -17.04
N PHE A 53 1.46 -4.68 -16.31
CA PHE A 53 2.72 -3.94 -16.46
C PHE A 53 3.33 -4.15 -17.85
N ILE A 54 3.38 -5.40 -18.33
CA ILE A 54 3.91 -5.74 -19.66
C ILE A 54 3.04 -5.16 -20.77
N GLU A 55 1.71 -5.29 -20.66
CA GLU A 55 0.75 -4.74 -21.64
C GLU A 55 0.81 -3.21 -21.76
N ARG A 56 1.31 -2.52 -20.74
CA ARG A 56 1.53 -1.07 -20.77
C ARG A 56 2.77 -0.71 -21.61
N GLN A 57 3.79 -1.56 -21.68
CA GLN A 57 5.09 -1.21 -22.31
C GLN A 57 4.98 -0.78 -23.77
N PRO A 58 4.23 -1.47 -24.66
CA PRO A 58 4.11 -1.05 -26.06
C PRO A 58 3.53 0.35 -26.24
N ARG A 59 2.65 0.79 -25.33
CA ARG A 59 2.05 2.13 -25.37
C ARG A 59 3.04 3.21 -24.93
N VAL A 60 3.94 2.86 -24.01
CA VAL A 60 5.07 3.71 -23.59
C VAL A 60 6.08 3.84 -24.72
N GLU A 61 6.44 2.73 -25.37
CA GLU A 61 7.37 2.71 -26.51
C GLU A 61 6.86 3.54 -27.70
N ARG A 62 5.54 3.56 -27.93
CA ARG A 62 4.89 4.41 -28.94
C ARG A 62 4.72 5.87 -28.52
N GLY A 63 5.10 6.23 -27.29
CA GLY A 63 4.95 7.59 -26.76
C GLY A 63 3.50 8.01 -26.47
N GLU A 64 2.56 7.07 -26.39
CA GLU A 64 1.16 7.35 -26.06
C GLU A 64 0.96 7.64 -24.57
N ILE A 65 1.84 7.11 -23.73
CA ILE A 65 1.81 7.26 -22.27
C ILE A 65 3.22 7.50 -21.76
N GLU A 66 3.35 8.38 -20.77
CA GLU A 66 4.62 8.62 -20.07
C GLU A 66 5.20 7.30 -19.48
N PRO A 67 6.52 7.06 -19.68
CA PRO A 67 7.23 5.98 -19.01
C PRO A 67 7.08 6.09 -17.49
N VAL A 68 6.87 4.97 -16.80
CA VAL A 68 6.89 5.03 -15.33
C VAL A 68 8.33 5.11 -14.88
N ARG A 69 8.61 6.08 -14.02
CA ARG A 69 9.92 6.26 -13.36
C ARG A 69 10.32 5.04 -12.54
N SER A 70 9.34 4.39 -11.90
CA SER A 70 9.53 3.14 -11.16
C SER A 70 8.60 2.01 -11.61
N PRO A 71 9.17 0.96 -12.20
CA PRO A 71 8.47 -0.30 -12.46
C PRO A 71 7.90 -0.94 -11.19
N GLU A 72 8.62 -0.85 -10.08
CA GLU A 72 8.21 -1.41 -8.79
C GLU A 72 6.96 -0.72 -8.24
N HIS A 73 6.99 0.62 -8.19
CA HIS A 73 5.85 1.41 -7.73
C HIS A 73 4.60 1.12 -8.57
N LEU A 74 4.75 1.01 -9.89
CA LEU A 74 3.63 0.67 -10.77
C LEU A 74 3.06 -0.72 -10.45
N LEU A 75 3.92 -1.74 -10.32
CA LEU A 75 3.48 -3.10 -10.00
C LEU A 75 2.77 -3.18 -8.66
N PHE A 76 3.30 -2.50 -7.64
CA PHE A 76 2.69 -2.47 -6.31
C PHE A 76 1.33 -1.76 -6.35
N THR A 77 1.24 -0.66 -7.10
CA THR A 77 -0.01 0.06 -7.31
C THR A 77 -1.05 -0.82 -8.00
N ILE A 78 -0.67 -1.53 -9.06
CA ILE A 78 -1.57 -2.47 -9.76
C ILE A 78 -2.04 -3.57 -8.80
N ALA A 79 -1.13 -4.18 -8.04
CA ALA A 79 -1.46 -5.25 -7.10
C ALA A 79 -2.40 -4.79 -5.99
N CYS A 80 -2.16 -3.61 -5.41
CA CYS A 80 -3.04 -2.99 -4.43
C CYS A 80 -4.46 -2.78 -5.00
N ASN A 81 -4.55 -2.26 -6.22
CA ASN A 81 -5.84 -2.05 -6.88
C ASN A 81 -6.55 -3.36 -7.18
N CYS A 82 -5.84 -4.38 -7.67
CA CYS A 82 -6.39 -5.72 -7.89
C CYS A 82 -6.93 -6.35 -6.58
N CYS A 83 -6.16 -6.29 -5.49
CA CYS A 83 -6.61 -6.77 -4.18
C CYS A 83 -7.87 -6.04 -3.70
N LEU A 84 -7.89 -4.71 -3.85
CA LEU A 84 -9.00 -3.86 -3.44
C LEU A 84 -10.27 -4.15 -4.26
N ASP A 85 -10.13 -4.37 -5.57
CA ASP A 85 -11.25 -4.69 -6.45
C ASP A 85 -11.83 -6.07 -6.16
N LEU A 86 -10.98 -7.07 -5.88
CA LEU A 86 -11.43 -8.38 -5.40
C LEU A 86 -12.17 -8.24 -4.07
N TYR A 87 -11.61 -7.50 -3.11
CA TYR A 87 -12.26 -7.25 -1.83
C TYR A 87 -13.63 -6.57 -2.00
N ARG A 88 -13.72 -5.55 -2.86
CA ARG A 88 -14.97 -4.85 -3.19
C ARG A 88 -15.98 -5.80 -3.83
N ARG A 89 -15.55 -6.69 -4.73
CA ARG A 89 -16.40 -7.71 -5.35
C ARG A 89 -16.99 -8.63 -4.28
N GLU A 90 -16.16 -9.16 -3.39
CA GLU A 90 -16.63 -10.04 -2.31
C GLU A 90 -17.58 -9.32 -1.35
N ARG A 91 -17.29 -8.07 -1.00
CA ARG A 91 -18.21 -7.27 -0.19
C ARG A 91 -19.58 -7.08 -0.82
N ARG A 92 -19.64 -6.85 -2.14
CA ARG A 92 -20.91 -6.72 -2.87
C ARG A 92 -21.68 -8.03 -2.88
N LEU A 93 -21.01 -9.18 -2.98
CA LEU A 93 -21.63 -10.50 -2.91
C LEU A 93 -22.19 -10.81 -1.51
N ILE A 94 -21.52 -10.34 -0.45
CA ILE A 94 -21.97 -10.49 0.94
C ILE A 94 -23.11 -9.51 1.28
N HIS A 95 -23.17 -8.32 0.67
CA HIS A 95 -24.23 -7.33 0.92
C HIS A 95 -25.64 -7.76 0.49
N THR A 96 -25.79 -8.93 -0.12
CA THR A 96 -27.09 -9.61 -0.29
C THR A 96 -27.56 -10.39 0.95
N GLY A 97 -26.80 -10.41 2.05
CA GLY A 97 -27.20 -11.03 3.32
C GLY A 97 -26.39 -10.54 4.53
N GLY A 98 -26.97 -9.57 5.26
CA GLY A 98 -26.82 -9.34 6.72
C GLY A 98 -25.45 -9.39 7.42
N GLU A 99 -25.14 -8.26 8.09
CA GLU A 99 -24.33 -8.09 9.32
C GLU A 99 -22.78 -7.96 9.26
N TYR A 100 -22.36 -6.67 9.31
CA TYR A 100 -21.23 -6.00 9.98
C TYR A 100 -19.75 -6.47 9.93
N LEU A 101 -18.90 -5.54 9.46
CA LEU A 101 -17.64 -5.07 10.10
C LEU A 101 -17.29 -3.66 9.55
N PRO A 102 -16.78 -2.69 10.36
CA PRO A 102 -16.38 -1.38 9.87
C PRO A 102 -14.95 -1.44 9.31
N VAL A 103 -14.80 -1.40 7.98
CA VAL A 103 -13.51 -1.26 7.30
C VAL A 103 -13.51 0.04 6.49
N LEU A 104 -12.58 0.92 6.87
CA LEU A 104 -12.11 2.16 6.23
C LEU A 104 -12.93 2.58 4.99
N ARG A 105 -13.96 3.38 5.27
CA ARG A 105 -14.59 4.29 4.31
C ARG A 105 -13.55 5.37 3.98
N GLY A 106 -13.18 5.52 2.71
CA GLY A 106 -12.17 6.52 2.30
C GLY A 106 -11.42 6.24 1.00
N MET A 107 -11.88 5.32 0.14
CA MET A 107 -11.37 5.18 -1.23
C MET A 107 -12.57 5.00 -2.17
N GLU A 108 -13.34 6.07 -2.33
CA GLU A 108 -14.31 6.25 -3.42
C GLU A 108 -13.66 7.05 -4.55
N ALA A 109 -14.23 6.95 -5.75
CA ALA A 109 -13.53 7.02 -7.02
C ALA A 109 -13.89 8.26 -7.88
N GLY A 110 -12.92 8.79 -8.64
CA GLY A 110 -13.15 9.67 -9.79
C GLY A 110 -11.88 10.38 -10.30
N GLU A 111 -12.01 11.17 -11.37
CA GLU A 111 -11.05 11.45 -12.45
C GLU A 111 -9.72 12.16 -12.07
N ALA A 112 -8.76 12.24 -13.01
CA ALA A 112 -7.38 12.72 -12.82
C ALA A 112 -7.21 14.10 -12.12
N THR A 113 -8.26 14.93 -12.05
CA THR A 113 -8.32 16.17 -11.25
C THR A 113 -8.59 15.91 -9.77
N GLU A 114 -9.41 14.91 -9.43
CA GLU A 114 -9.58 14.40 -8.06
C GLU A 114 -8.31 13.71 -7.58
N GLN A 115 -7.52 13.05 -8.43
CA GLN A 115 -6.22 12.49 -8.02
C GLN A 115 -5.18 13.55 -7.62
N ALA A 116 -5.26 14.77 -8.18
CA ALA A 116 -4.37 15.87 -7.80
C ALA A 116 -4.81 16.52 -6.49
N LEU A 117 -6.13 16.71 -6.30
CA LEU A 117 -6.72 17.16 -5.04
C LEU A 117 -6.51 16.13 -3.92
N GLU A 118 -6.72 14.84 -4.22
CA GLU A 118 -6.48 13.72 -3.31
C GLU A 118 -5.02 13.59 -2.92
N ARG A 119 -4.05 13.93 -3.79
CA ARG A 119 -2.63 14.03 -3.40
C ARG A 119 -2.33 15.18 -2.44
N VAL A 120 -2.98 16.34 -2.59
CA VAL A 120 -2.84 17.49 -1.68
C VAL A 120 -3.51 17.19 -0.33
N TYR A 121 -4.70 16.60 -0.36
CA TYR A 121 -5.43 16.13 0.82
C TYR A 121 -4.62 15.05 1.56
N GLN A 122 -4.13 14.05 0.85
CA GLN A 122 -3.28 13.00 1.42
C GLN A 122 -2.00 13.56 2.04
N GLN A 123 -1.40 14.63 1.53
CA GLN A 123 -0.18 15.20 2.09
C GLN A 123 -0.37 15.83 3.48
N GLU A 124 -1.50 16.53 3.72
CA GLU A 124 -1.85 17.04 5.05
C GLU A 124 -2.12 15.88 6.02
N LEU A 125 -2.88 14.87 5.57
CA LEU A 125 -3.12 13.66 6.36
C LEU A 125 -1.80 12.93 6.69
N PHE A 126 -0.88 12.81 5.73
CA PHE A 126 0.41 12.17 5.92
C PHE A 126 1.29 12.94 6.89
N THR A 127 1.25 14.27 6.85
CA THR A 127 1.92 15.13 7.84
C THR A 127 1.36 14.90 9.24
N ILE A 128 0.02 14.86 9.38
CA ILE A 128 -0.64 14.55 10.65
C ILE A 128 -0.22 13.17 11.14
N VAL A 129 -0.30 12.15 10.27
CA VAL A 129 0.08 10.78 10.61
C VAL A 129 1.55 10.70 11.04
N ALA A 130 2.48 11.32 10.30
CA ALA A 130 3.90 11.28 10.62
C ALA A 130 4.20 11.89 12.00
N ARG A 131 3.60 13.05 12.31
CA ARG A 131 3.70 13.70 13.63
C ARG A 131 3.16 12.82 14.75
N GLU A 132 1.99 12.23 14.55
CA GLU A 132 1.34 11.40 15.58
C GLU A 132 2.12 10.10 15.84
N VAL A 133 2.67 9.50 14.78
CA VAL A 133 3.45 8.26 14.85
C VAL A 133 4.76 8.46 15.62
N GLU A 134 5.36 9.65 15.55
CA GLU A 134 6.56 9.97 16.35
C GLU A 134 6.33 9.72 17.85
N HIS A 135 5.14 10.07 18.34
CA HIS A 135 4.72 10.00 19.75
C HIS A 135 4.24 8.60 20.18
N PHE A 136 4.21 7.63 19.28
CA PHE A 136 3.75 6.28 19.63
C PHE A 136 4.78 5.54 20.51
N PRO A 137 4.32 4.61 21.37
CA PRO A 137 5.23 3.71 22.08
C PRO A 137 6.17 3.02 21.10
N GLN A 138 7.47 2.94 21.44
CA GLN A 138 8.54 2.51 20.52
C GLN A 138 8.21 1.23 19.76
N GLY A 139 7.66 0.21 20.44
CA GLY A 139 7.28 -1.06 19.79
C GLY A 139 6.15 -0.91 18.77
N GLN A 140 5.16 -0.05 19.03
CA GLN A 140 4.05 0.20 18.10
C GLN A 140 4.50 1.07 16.93
N ARG A 141 5.28 2.12 17.20
CA ARG A 141 5.90 2.97 16.17
C ARG A 141 6.70 2.12 15.21
N ARG A 142 7.62 1.31 15.73
CA ARG A 142 8.49 0.45 14.92
C ARG A 142 7.68 -0.55 14.07
N ALA A 143 6.70 -1.22 14.66
CA ALA A 143 5.87 -2.18 13.94
C ALA A 143 5.09 -1.52 12.78
N LEU A 144 4.62 -0.28 12.98
CA LEU A 144 3.94 0.49 11.95
C LEU A 144 4.90 0.96 10.85
N LEU A 145 6.07 1.48 11.19
CA LEU A 145 7.05 1.97 10.20
C LEU A 145 7.59 0.83 9.31
N ILE A 146 7.83 -0.36 9.89
CA ILE A 146 8.16 -1.56 9.12
C ILE A 146 7.03 -1.93 8.15
N ASP A 147 5.79 -1.94 8.63
CA ASP A 147 4.64 -2.27 7.79
C ASP A 147 4.45 -1.25 6.65
N LEU A 148 4.62 0.05 6.92
CA LEU A 148 4.58 1.10 5.91
C LEU A 148 5.71 0.93 4.90
N ALA A 149 6.96 0.75 5.34
CA ALA A 149 8.10 0.56 4.45
C ALA A 149 7.93 -0.66 3.53
N GLU A 150 7.36 -1.75 4.03
CA GLU A 150 7.12 -2.95 3.23
C GLU A 150 5.97 -2.81 2.20
N LEU A 151 5.10 -1.81 2.36
CA LEU A 151 4.04 -1.47 1.41
C LEU A 151 4.49 -0.43 0.37
N MET A 152 5.69 0.13 0.52
CA MET A 152 6.17 1.25 -0.29
C MET A 152 7.30 0.83 -1.25
N SER A 153 7.37 1.57 -2.36
CA SER A 153 8.51 1.59 -3.27
C SER A 153 9.41 2.77 -2.88
N PHE A 154 10.73 2.56 -2.88
CA PHE A 154 11.74 3.57 -2.52
C PHE A 154 12.58 3.90 -3.76
N ASP A 155 11.99 4.65 -4.67
CA ASP A 155 12.63 5.08 -5.91
C ASP A 155 13.36 6.40 -5.74
N GLU A 156 13.91 6.95 -6.83
CA GLU A 156 14.69 8.20 -6.82
C GLU A 156 13.91 9.41 -6.27
N GLU A 157 12.58 9.44 -6.47
CA GLU A 157 11.72 10.47 -5.90
C GLU A 157 10.84 9.90 -4.77
N PRO A 158 10.95 10.45 -3.55
CA PRO A 158 10.11 10.04 -2.43
C PRO A 158 8.64 10.44 -2.64
N THR A 159 7.74 9.52 -2.31
CA THR A 159 6.29 9.74 -2.27
C THR A 159 5.90 10.81 -1.23
N ALA A 160 4.70 11.38 -1.34
CA ALA A 160 4.19 12.35 -0.36
C ALA A 160 4.21 11.83 1.09
N LEU A 161 3.93 10.54 1.28
CA LEU A 161 4.02 9.89 2.60
C LEU A 161 5.48 9.77 3.08
N GLN A 162 6.41 9.39 2.21
CA GLN A 162 7.84 9.36 2.54
C GLN A 162 8.36 10.74 2.91
N ASN A 163 7.99 11.78 2.15
CA ASN A 163 8.36 13.16 2.46
C ASN A 163 7.82 13.60 3.82
N ALA A 164 6.55 13.32 4.12
CA ALA A 164 5.97 13.65 5.42
C ALA A 164 6.72 12.99 6.58
N PHE A 165 7.16 11.74 6.44
CA PHE A 165 7.96 11.07 7.46
C PHE A 165 9.41 11.60 7.53
N LEU A 166 10.04 11.90 6.39
CA LEU A 166 11.37 12.50 6.33
C LEU A 166 11.41 13.88 6.99
N GLU A 167 10.36 14.70 6.81
CA GLU A 167 10.20 15.99 7.48
C GLU A 167 10.13 15.87 9.01
N GLN A 168 9.69 14.71 9.53
CA GLN A 168 9.72 14.38 10.96
C GLN A 168 11.03 13.67 11.37
N GLY A 169 12.04 13.62 10.50
CA GLY A 169 13.31 12.95 10.74
C GLY A 169 13.23 11.42 10.73
N ILE A 170 12.16 10.85 10.18
CA ILE A 170 11.96 9.41 10.09
C ILE A 170 12.21 8.94 8.66
N ASP A 171 13.34 8.27 8.44
CA ASP A 171 13.61 7.61 7.17
C ASP A 171 12.96 6.21 7.13
N LEU A 172 11.91 6.07 6.32
CA LEU A 172 11.19 4.80 6.14
C LEU A 172 12.06 3.72 5.46
N SER A 173 13.09 4.09 4.69
CA SER A 173 13.93 3.13 3.97
C SER A 173 14.70 2.22 4.93
N HIS A 174 15.08 2.73 6.10
CA HIS A 174 15.76 1.99 7.16
C HIS A 174 14.93 0.82 7.74
N TYR A 175 13.64 0.75 7.44
CA TYR A 175 12.74 -0.27 7.95
C TYR A 175 12.42 -1.38 6.92
N ARG A 176 13.00 -1.32 5.71
CA ARG A 176 12.73 -2.25 4.59
C ARG A 176 13.29 -3.66 4.80
N ASP A 177 14.52 -3.77 5.31
CA ASP A 177 15.26 -5.03 5.37
C ASP A 177 15.30 -5.62 6.79
N TRP A 178 14.14 -5.67 7.45
CA TRP A 178 14.06 -6.19 8.81
C TRP A 178 14.00 -7.73 8.82
N PRO A 179 15.01 -8.45 9.34
CA PRO A 179 14.97 -9.91 9.42
C PRO A 179 13.91 -10.35 10.42
N GLU A 180 13.04 -11.27 9.98
CA GLU A 180 11.85 -11.66 10.74
C GLU A 180 12.00 -13.06 11.34
N ASP A 181 12.07 -13.13 12.66
CA ASP A 181 11.91 -14.36 13.44
C ASP A 181 10.41 -14.65 13.67
N ARG A 182 10.01 -15.92 13.64
CA ARG A 182 8.60 -16.37 13.73
C ARG A 182 7.91 -15.86 15.00
N ARG A 183 8.60 -15.82 16.14
CA ARG A 183 8.06 -15.27 17.40
C ARG A 183 7.93 -13.75 17.37
N GLN A 184 8.83 -13.07 16.67
CA GLN A 184 8.78 -11.62 16.49
C GLN A 184 7.63 -11.23 15.55
N HIS A 185 7.26 -12.09 14.60
CA HIS A 185 6.13 -11.88 13.69
C HIS A 185 4.80 -11.69 14.41
N GLU A 186 4.40 -12.62 15.29
CA GLU A 186 3.11 -12.56 16.00
C GLU A 186 3.03 -11.32 16.91
N GLN A 187 4.10 -11.03 17.64
CA GLN A 187 4.20 -9.84 18.47
C GLN A 187 4.11 -8.56 17.62
N ARG A 188 4.75 -8.53 16.45
CA ARG A 188 4.69 -7.41 15.50
C ARG A 188 3.28 -7.22 14.95
N VAL A 189 2.57 -8.30 14.60
CA VAL A 189 1.17 -8.22 14.12
C VAL A 189 0.27 -7.60 15.19
N ALA A 190 0.41 -8.01 16.45
CA ALA A 190 -0.35 -7.42 17.56
C ALA A 190 -0.02 -5.93 17.74
N LEU A 191 1.27 -5.57 17.78
CA LEU A 191 1.74 -4.19 17.94
C LEU A 191 1.29 -3.29 16.78
N ARG A 192 1.36 -3.79 15.55
CA ARG A 192 0.87 -3.11 14.35
C ARG A 192 -0.64 -2.87 14.42
N ASN A 193 -1.42 -3.89 14.76
CA ASN A 193 -2.87 -3.77 14.88
C ASN A 193 -3.26 -2.78 15.99
N HIS A 194 -2.48 -2.68 17.06
CA HIS A 194 -2.64 -1.65 18.08
C HIS A 194 -2.26 -0.25 17.56
N ALA A 195 -1.18 -0.12 16.79
CA ALA A 195 -0.75 1.13 16.18
C ALA A 195 -1.82 1.69 15.22
N TYR A 196 -2.33 0.87 14.28
CA TYR A 196 -3.40 1.31 13.38
C TYR A 196 -4.70 1.64 14.10
N ARG A 197 -5.08 0.86 15.13
CA ARG A 197 -6.25 1.18 15.96
C ARG A 197 -6.08 2.48 16.73
N ARG A 198 -4.85 2.79 17.17
CA ARG A 198 -4.52 4.06 17.82
C ARG A 198 -4.64 5.20 16.81
N LEU A 199 -4.02 5.09 15.62
CA LEU A 199 -4.15 6.06 14.53
C LEU A 199 -5.61 6.36 14.20
N ALA A 200 -6.42 5.34 13.94
CA ALA A 200 -7.83 5.51 13.57
C ALA A 200 -8.70 6.16 14.68
N ARG A 201 -8.19 6.24 15.91
CA ARG A 201 -8.88 6.87 17.06
C ARG A 201 -8.35 8.26 17.38
N LEU A 202 -7.30 8.74 16.70
CA LEU A 202 -6.73 10.05 16.97
C LEU A 202 -7.74 11.16 16.60
N PRO A 203 -7.95 12.15 17.47
CA PRO A 203 -8.84 13.28 17.19
C PRO A 203 -8.43 14.05 15.93
N SER A 204 -7.12 14.22 15.69
CA SER A 204 -6.56 14.87 14.51
C SER A 204 -6.95 14.16 13.22
N ILE A 205 -6.82 12.83 13.18
CA ILE A 205 -7.22 12.01 12.03
C ILE A 205 -8.74 11.98 11.85
N ARG A 206 -9.51 11.90 12.93
CA ARG A 206 -10.98 11.93 12.85
C ARG A 206 -11.54 13.27 12.40
N ALA A 207 -10.95 14.38 12.89
CA ALA A 207 -11.33 15.73 12.48
C ALA A 207 -10.98 15.96 11.00
N TYR A 208 -9.82 15.47 10.55
CA TYR A 208 -9.45 15.47 9.15
C TYR A 208 -10.47 14.71 8.29
N ILE A 209 -10.84 13.48 8.67
CA ILE A 209 -11.84 12.69 7.92
C ILE A 209 -13.21 13.39 7.90
N ALA A 210 -13.70 13.88 9.04
CA ALA A 210 -15.00 14.53 9.14
C ALA A 210 -15.08 15.89 8.42
N GLY A 211 -13.96 16.62 8.33
CA GLY A 211 -13.88 17.91 7.64
C GLY A 211 -13.92 17.82 6.11
N HIS A 212 -13.83 16.60 5.55
CA HIS A 212 -13.80 16.35 4.10
C HIS A 212 -14.96 15.43 3.64
N GLU A 213 -15.99 15.21 4.47
CA GLU A 213 -17.23 14.49 4.11
C GLU A 213 -18.33 15.41 3.51
N HIS A 214 -17.98 16.60 3.02
CA HIS A 214 -18.88 17.60 2.42
C HIS A 214 -18.34 18.15 1.10
#